data_AF-A0A660SNE0-F1
#
_entry.id   AF-A0A660SNE0-F1
#
_cell.length_a   1.000
_cell.length_b   1.000
_cell.length_c   1.000
_cell.angle_alpha   90.00
_cell.angle_beta   90.00
_cell.angle_gamma   90.00
#
_symmetry.space_group_name_H-M   'P 1'
#
loop_
_entity.id
_entity.type
_entity.pdbx_description
1 polymer ?
#
loop_
_entity_poly.entity_id
_entity_poly.type
_entity_poly.pdbx_seq_one_letter_code
_entity_poly.pdbx_strand_id
1 'polypeptide(L)'
;MIEYIVPTNIDDRILNRAAAALKNGGLIAHPTDTSWHISCASTSSLGLAKLKVLKGGAKGYLFTLMASEISQISHIAEISTPQYKLMHRLTPGPYVFVLGSRRTLEKIMGMKRKE
;
A
#
# COMPACT_ATOMS: atom_id res chain seq x y z
N MET A 1 -18.32 -7.32 5.83
CA MET A 1 -19.12 -6.44 4.93
C MET A 1 -18.60 -6.69 3.53
N ILE A 2 -19.49 -7.01 2.59
CA ILE A 2 -19.15 -7.20 1.17
C ILE A 2 -19.85 -6.08 0.42
N GLU A 3 -19.12 -5.42 -0.47
CA GLU A 3 -19.59 -4.30 -1.29
C GLU A 3 -19.37 -4.67 -2.75
N TYR A 4 -20.38 -4.41 -3.59
CA TYR A 4 -20.28 -4.63 -5.03
C TYR A 4 -19.92 -3.32 -5.71
N ILE A 5 -18.91 -3.34 -6.58
CA ILE A 5 -18.46 -2.16 -7.33
C ILE A 5 -18.68 -2.39 -8.83
N VAL A 6 -19.08 -1.34 -9.54
CA VAL A 6 -19.03 -1.29 -11.00
C VAL A 6 -17.71 -0.60 -11.36
N PRO A 7 -16.74 -1.28 -12.01
CA PRO A 7 -15.39 -0.73 -12.20
C PRO A 7 -15.33 0.61 -12.93
N THR A 8 -16.28 0.88 -13.82
CA THR A 8 -16.36 2.11 -14.61
C THR A 8 -17.11 3.25 -13.90
N ASN A 9 -17.79 2.97 -12.78
CA ASN A 9 -18.56 3.95 -12.03
C ASN A 9 -18.72 3.50 -10.58
N ILE A 10 -17.70 3.75 -9.76
CA ILE A 10 -17.66 3.32 -8.36
C ILE A 10 -18.45 4.33 -7.52
N ASP A 11 -19.36 3.85 -6.66
CA ASP A 11 -20.09 4.70 -5.70
C ASP A 11 -19.14 5.23 -4.62
N ASP A 12 -19.02 6.55 -4.52
CA ASP A 12 -18.22 7.26 -3.52
C ASP A 12 -18.56 6.85 -2.09
N ARG A 13 -19.80 6.44 -1.80
CA ARG A 13 -20.20 5.95 -0.47
C ARG A 13 -19.44 4.68 -0.11
N ILE A 14 -19.21 3.79 -1.08
CA ILE A 14 -18.42 2.57 -0.89
C ILE A 14 -16.96 2.94 -0.61
N LEU A 15 -16.38 3.85 -1.40
CA LEU A 15 -15.01 4.32 -1.20
C LEU A 15 -14.82 4.99 0.17
N ASN A 16 -15.76 5.83 0.58
CA ASN A 16 -15.73 6.49 1.88
C ASN A 16 -15.83 5.49 3.04
N ARG A 17 -16.68 4.45 2.93
CA ARG A 17 -16.74 3.35 3.91
C ARG A 17 -15.42 2.59 3.97
N ALA A 18 -14.83 2.25 2.83
CA ALA A 18 -13.54 1.56 2.77
C ALA A 18 -12.42 2.41 3.39
N ALA A 19 -12.36 3.70 3.06
CA ALA A 19 -11.40 4.64 3.64
C ALA A 19 -11.57 4.79 5.16
N ALA A 20 -12.80 4.86 5.67
CA ALA A 20 -13.09 4.88 7.10
C ALA A 20 -12.65 3.58 7.79
N ALA A 21 -12.92 2.42 7.18
CA ALA A 21 -12.47 1.14 7.70
C ALA A 21 -10.94 1.07 7.80
N LEU A 22 -10.21 1.52 6.78
CA LEU A 22 -8.75 1.60 6.79
C LEU A 22 -8.23 2.54 7.89
N LYS A 23 -8.82 3.74 8.03
CA LYS A 23 -8.45 4.72 9.08
C LYS A 23 -8.64 4.16 10.49
N ASN A 24 -9.68 3.34 10.68
CA ASN A 24 -9.98 2.69 11.96
C ASN A 24 -9.17 1.40 12.20
N GLY A 25 -8.12 1.13 11.41
CA GLY A 25 -7.26 -0.05 11.55
C GLY A 25 -7.93 -1.36 11.12
N GLY A 26 -8.91 -1.27 10.22
CA GLY A 26 -9.47 -2.40 9.49
C GLY A 26 -8.56 -2.87 8.36
N LEU A 27 -8.92 -4.03 7.80
CA LEU A 27 -8.35 -4.56 6.56
C LEU A 27 -9.40 -4.48 5.46
N ILE A 28 -8.97 -4.23 4.23
CA ILE A 28 -9.83 -4.35 3.05
C ILE A 28 -9.25 -5.38 2.11
N ALA A 29 -10.12 -6.19 1.49
CA ALA A 29 -9.78 -7.00 0.33
C ALA A 29 -10.32 -6.29 -0.92
N HIS A 30 -9.48 -6.08 -1.92
CA HIS A 30 -9.83 -5.35 -3.13
C HIS A 30 -9.09 -5.94 -4.35
N PRO A 31 -9.70 -5.90 -5.54
CA PRO A 31 -9.05 -6.35 -6.77
C PRO A 31 -8.03 -5.31 -7.26
N THR A 32 -6.96 -5.78 -7.87
CA THR A 32 -6.08 -4.99 -8.75
C THR A 32 -6.15 -5.53 -10.18
N ASP A 33 -5.39 -4.93 -11.09
CA ASP A 33 -5.18 -5.42 -12.46
C ASP A 33 -4.54 -6.81 -12.54
N THR A 34 -3.90 -7.27 -11.45
CA THR A 34 -3.20 -8.57 -11.40
C THR A 34 -3.90 -9.59 -10.52
N SER A 35 -4.32 -9.22 -9.31
CA SER A 35 -4.85 -10.15 -8.31
C SER A 35 -5.58 -9.43 -7.18
N TRP A 36 -6.21 -10.20 -6.30
CA TRP A 36 -6.79 -9.64 -5.08
C TRP A 36 -5.72 -9.32 -4.04
N HIS A 37 -5.78 -8.11 -3.48
CA HIS A 37 -4.89 -7.64 -2.44
C HIS A 37 -5.65 -7.42 -1.13
N ILE A 38 -5.01 -7.75 -0.02
CA ILE A 38 -5.47 -7.38 1.33
C ILE A 38 -4.59 -6.24 1.84
N SER A 39 -5.22 -5.12 2.17
CA SER A 39 -4.53 -3.87 2.51
C SER A 39 -5.01 -3.30 3.83
N CYS A 40 -4.16 -2.49 4.45
CA CYS A 40 -4.46 -1.67 5.62
C CYS A 40 -3.88 -0.27 5.43
N ALA A 41 -4.26 0.69 6.28
CA ALA A 41 -3.57 1.97 6.32
C ALA A 41 -2.11 1.75 6.77
N SER A 42 -1.15 2.32 6.03
CA SER A 42 0.29 2.20 6.34
C SER A 42 0.68 2.86 7.66
N THR A 43 -0.12 3.83 8.11
CA THR A 43 0.01 4.53 9.40
C THR A 43 -0.67 3.78 10.55
N SER A 44 -1.45 2.73 10.28
CA SER A 44 -2.18 2.00 11.31
C SER A 44 -1.34 0.82 11.83
N SER A 45 -0.77 0.97 13.03
CA SER A 45 -0.08 -0.11 13.73
C SER A 45 -0.99 -1.33 13.95
N LEU A 46 -2.27 -1.10 14.27
CA LEU A 46 -3.28 -2.15 14.39
C LEU A 46 -3.52 -2.88 13.07
N GLY A 47 -3.68 -2.14 11.96
CA GLY A 47 -3.85 -2.71 10.63
C GLY A 47 -2.65 -3.56 10.21
N LEU A 48 -1.44 -3.03 10.41
CA LEU A 48 -0.20 -3.74 10.14
C LEU A 48 -0.07 -5.03 10.96
N ALA A 49 -0.44 -5.00 12.25
CA ALA A 49 -0.43 -6.18 13.10
C ALA A 49 -1.40 -7.26 12.59
N LYS A 50 -2.64 -6.88 12.24
CA LYS A 50 -3.63 -7.80 11.65
C LYS A 50 -3.14 -8.40 10.33
N LEU A 51 -2.53 -7.59 9.46
CA LEU A 51 -2.01 -8.05 8.18
C LEU A 51 -0.86 -9.04 8.35
N LYS A 52 0.03 -8.83 9.33
CA LYS A 52 1.11 -9.79 9.68
C LYS A 52 0.55 -11.13 10.15
N VAL A 53 -0.47 -11.12 11.01
CA VAL A 53 -1.13 -12.34 11.50
C VAL A 53 -1.75 -13.10 10.33
N LEU A 54 -2.47 -12.41 9.45
CA LEU A 54 -3.12 -13.02 8.28
C LEU A 54 -2.11 -13.66 7.31
N LYS A 55 -0.91 -13.08 7.18
CA LYS A 55 0.19 -13.63 6.37
C LYS A 55 0.99 -14.74 7.07
N GLY A 56 0.55 -15.22 8.24
CA GLY A 56 1.19 -16.34 8.95
C GLY A 56 2.44 -15.96 9.76
N GLY A 57 2.61 -14.67 10.11
CA GLY A 57 3.64 -14.25 11.07
C GLY A 57 5.09 -14.42 10.62
N ALA A 58 5.33 -14.66 9.32
CA ALA A 58 6.66 -14.89 8.78
C ALA A 58 7.59 -13.70 9.04
N LYS A 59 8.74 -13.96 9.69
CA LYS A 59 9.79 -12.97 9.88
C LYS A 59 10.41 -12.65 8.51
N GLY A 60 10.53 -11.36 8.17
CA GLY A 60 11.17 -10.91 6.93
C GLY A 60 10.23 -10.58 5.77
N TYR A 61 8.91 -10.66 5.97
CA TYR A 61 7.95 -10.20 4.97
C TYR A 61 8.10 -8.69 4.71
N LEU A 62 8.24 -8.31 3.44
CA LEU A 62 8.21 -6.93 2.98
C LEU A 62 6.77 -6.53 2.68
N PHE A 63 6.36 -5.38 3.19
CA PHE A 63 5.09 -4.77 2.79
C PHE A 63 5.23 -4.06 1.45
N THR A 64 4.24 -4.24 0.59
CA THR A 64 4.07 -3.41 -0.60
C THR A 64 3.24 -2.19 -0.23
N LEU A 65 3.71 -1.00 -0.59
CA LEU A 65 2.98 0.25 -0.42
C LEU A 65 2.34 0.63 -1.74
N MET A 66 1.05 0.94 -1.70
CA MET A 66 0.31 1.45 -2.85
C MET A 66 0.27 2.97 -2.76
N ALA A 67 0.57 3.63 -3.88
CA ALA A 67 0.56 5.07 -4.03
C ALA A 67 -0.26 5.42 -5.27
N SER A 68 -0.99 6.52 -5.23
CA SER A 68 -1.73 7.02 -6.40
C SER A 68 -0.80 7.71 -7.39
N GLU A 69 0.33 8.26 -6.91
CA GLU A 69 1.26 9.05 -7.70
C GLU A 69 2.72 8.77 -7.29
N ILE A 70 3.66 8.87 -8.22
CA ILE A 70 5.10 8.68 -7.94
C ILE A 70 5.61 9.72 -6.93
N SER A 71 5.02 10.92 -6.90
CA SER A 71 5.37 11.97 -5.93
C SER A 71 5.22 11.47 -4.48
N GLN A 72 4.20 10.69 -4.15
CA GLN A 72 4.00 10.10 -2.83
C GLN A 72 5.16 9.15 -2.46
N ILE A 73 5.68 8.41 -3.44
CA ILE A 73 6.78 7.46 -3.25
C ILE A 73 8.08 8.19 -2.91
N SER A 74 8.33 9.35 -3.53
CA SER A 74 9.56 10.12 -3.30
C SER A 74 9.74 10.59 -1.86
N HIS A 75 8.65 10.71 -1.09
CA HIS A 75 8.67 11.04 0.35
C HIS A 75 9.12 9.87 1.23
N ILE A 76 8.93 8.63 0.78
CA ILE A 76 9.16 7.41 1.57
C ILE A 76 10.31 6.54 1.05
N ALA A 77 10.76 6.78 -0.18
CA ALA A 77 11.85 6.05 -0.83
C ALA A 77 12.80 6.98 -1.56
N GLU A 78 14.04 6.52 -1.72
CA GLU A 78 15.05 7.18 -2.55
C GLU A 78 14.85 6.80 -4.01
N ILE A 79 14.72 7.82 -4.87
CA ILE A 79 14.46 7.65 -6.30
C ILE A 79 15.44 8.53 -7.06
N SER A 80 16.32 7.91 -7.84
CA SER A 80 17.17 8.61 -8.80
C SER A 80 16.41 8.99 -10.07
N THR A 81 16.95 9.94 -10.84
CA THR A 81 16.33 10.38 -12.11
C THR A 81 16.09 9.24 -13.11
N PRO A 82 17.02 8.28 -13.34
CA PRO A 82 16.75 7.14 -14.21
C PRO A 82 15.63 6.23 -13.69
N GLN A 83 15.58 5.97 -12.38
CA GLN A 83 14.52 5.17 -11.76
C GLN A 83 13.16 5.85 -11.91
N TYR A 84 13.08 7.16 -11.68
CA TYR A 84 11.85 7.94 -11.89
C TYR A 84 11.34 7.82 -13.33
N LYS A 85 12.23 8.01 -14.32
CA LYS A 85 11.88 7.89 -15.74
C LYS A 85 11.34 6.50 -16.09
N LEU A 86 11.97 5.46 -15.54
CA LEU A 86 11.53 4.08 -15.73
C LEU A 86 10.15 3.84 -15.10
N MET A 87 9.98 4.22 -13.82
CA MET A 87 8.72 4.09 -13.10
C MET A 87 7.59 4.81 -13.85
N HIS A 88 7.79 6.06 -14.22
CA HIS A 88 6.81 6.87 -14.95
C HIS A 88 6.39 6.25 -16.28
N ARG A 89 7.29 5.55 -16.99
CA ARG A 89 6.95 4.86 -18.24
C ARG A 89 6.10 3.60 -17.99
N LEU A 90 6.25 2.97 -16.83
CA LEU A 90 5.64 1.68 -16.49
C LEU A 90 4.41 1.80 -15.58
N THR A 91 4.10 3.00 -15.08
CA THR A 91 2.95 3.26 -14.20
C THR A 91 1.85 4.07 -14.91
N PRO A 92 0.56 3.75 -14.69
CA PRO A 92 0.06 2.60 -13.93
C PRO A 92 0.31 1.27 -14.67
N GLY A 93 0.54 0.18 -13.94
CA GLY A 93 0.79 -1.12 -14.53
C GLY A 93 1.12 -2.21 -13.49
N PRO A 94 1.26 -3.46 -13.92
CA PRO A 94 1.36 -4.65 -13.07
C PRO A 94 2.78 -4.83 -12.49
N TYR A 95 3.37 -3.77 -11.95
CA TYR A 95 4.75 -3.73 -11.48
C TYR A 95 4.84 -3.38 -9.99
N VAL A 96 5.79 -4.02 -9.31
CA VAL A 96 6.20 -3.66 -7.95
C VAL A 96 7.66 -3.22 -8.01
N PHE A 97 7.93 -1.97 -7.62
CA PHE A 97 9.28 -1.43 -7.57
C PHE A 97 9.89 -1.63 -6.19
N VAL A 98 11.03 -2.32 -6.12
CA VAL A 98 11.80 -2.47 -4.89
C VAL A 98 12.81 -1.33 -4.82
N LEU A 99 12.66 -0.46 -3.81
CA LEU A 99 13.41 0.79 -3.66
C LEU A 99 14.05 0.89 -2.27
N GLY A 100 15.12 1.67 -2.17
CA GLY A 100 15.73 2.03 -0.89
C GLY A 100 14.77 2.89 -0.06
N SER A 101 14.45 2.46 1.16
CA SER A 101 13.54 3.19 2.04
C SER A 101 14.22 4.39 2.71
N ARG A 102 13.47 5.48 2.87
CA ARG A 102 13.86 6.64 3.67
C ARG A 102 13.47 6.45 5.13
N ARG A 103 14.16 7.13 6.05
CA ARG A 103 13.80 7.19 7.49
C ARG A 103 12.36 7.65 7.76
N THR A 104 11.78 8.45 6.87
CA THR A 104 10.37 8.86 6.95
C THR A 104 9.42 7.67 6.97
N LEU A 105 9.73 6.62 6.18
CA LEU A 105 8.90 5.43 6.12
C LEU A 105 8.91 4.65 7.44
N GLU A 106 10.05 4.56 8.10
CA GLU A 106 10.18 3.91 9.41
C GLU A 106 9.28 4.58 10.46
N LYS A 107 9.22 5.93 10.45
CA LYS A 107 8.34 6.70 11.31
C LYS A 107 6.86 6.45 11.00
N ILE A 108 6.49 6.40 9.72
CA ILE A 108 5.11 6.14 9.27
C ILE A 108 4.65 4.75 9.72
N MET A 109 5.48 3.73 9.55
CA MET A 109 5.10 2.34 9.80
C MET A 109 5.42 1.86 11.23
N GLY A 110 6.15 2.64 12.02
CA GLY A 110 6.64 2.21 13.34
C GLY A 110 7.55 0.98 13.26
N MET A 111 8.28 0.80 12.14
CA MET A 111 9.13 -0.37 11.88
C MET A 111 10.58 0.07 11.73
N LYS A 112 11.48 -0.57 12.48
CA LYS A 112 12.93 -0.35 12.34
C LYS A 112 13.45 -1.08 11.10
N ARG A 113 14.30 -0.42 10.33
CA ARG A 113 15.09 -1.06 9.27
C ARG A 113 16.01 -2.09 9.91
N LYS A 114 16.10 -3.27 9.30
CA LYS A 114 17.20 -4.19 9.58
C LYS A 114 18.39 -3.66 8.78
N GLU A 115 19.45 -3.31 9.51
CA GLU A 115 20.78 -3.12 8.92
C GLU A 115 21.28 -4.41 8.28
#